data_AF-W8KEF8-F1
#
_entry.id   AF-W8KEF8-F1
#
_cell.length_a   1.000
_cell.length_b   1.000
_cell.length_c   1.000
_cell.angle_alpha   90.00
_cell.angle_beta   90.00
_cell.angle_gamma   90.00
#
_symmetry.space_group_name_H-M   'P 1'
#
loop_
_entity.id
_entity.type
_entity.pdbx_description
1 polymer ?
#
loop_
_entity_poly.entity_id
_entity_poly.type
_entity_poly.pdbx_seq_one_letter_code
_entity_poly.pdbx_strand_id
1 'polypeptide(L)'
;TFQGILRSRAPQTRYLHLTQPIRWAADDPVEALMDRLLMLSARPAEVGHEARPNPGEGMVQVLSPSLWLEDELLLEQVFGLLVLAHYRTRPSDLQRLLDDSGLQVLAWRHQGQVVAVALLAREGGLDDELTRAVAQGRRRPQGHFLPVGMILHGGAPPASGRLHYERVVRIAVHPQLQRQGLGTALLRRVVDHACQGGADLVGAGFGATPELLDFWRGEGFEVTRIGVKPEVSSGGWGATLLRPLTQAGREAMEPARSHFVRGLPRLLAGPLRSMDADLALALGAGSGAPPPEPRDIPALEAFARWQRPFEACLPELDALIRWGLADPARLAGLPRAQRHALVMCLLQQRSWEATARALGVSGRKSVIRCLREAVEGVAKRFWAA
;
A
#
# COMPACT_ATOMS: atom_id res chain seq x y z
N THR A 1 6.64 -9.88 6.38
CA THR A 1 6.11 -9.64 7.75
C THR A 1 7.27 -9.50 8.73
N PHE A 2 7.08 -8.81 9.86
CA PHE A 2 8.10 -8.67 10.92
C PHE A 2 8.67 -10.02 11.38
N GLN A 3 7.81 -11.03 11.56
CA GLN A 3 8.22 -12.40 11.89
C GLN A 3 9.16 -13.02 10.83
N GLY A 4 8.91 -12.76 9.55
CA GLY A 4 9.81 -13.21 8.47
C GLY A 4 11.19 -12.56 8.54
N ILE A 5 11.25 -11.28 8.92
CA ILE A 5 12.53 -10.55 9.12
C ILE A 5 13.27 -11.11 10.34
N LEU A 6 12.57 -11.38 11.44
CA LEU A 6 13.16 -12.00 12.63
C LEU A 6 13.77 -13.36 12.31
N ARG A 7 13.06 -14.22 11.57
CA ARG A 7 13.57 -15.54 11.16
C ARG A 7 14.84 -15.44 10.32
N SER A 8 14.97 -14.43 9.45
CA SER A 8 16.15 -14.28 8.59
C SER A 8 17.34 -13.62 9.30
N ARG A 9 17.09 -12.62 10.15
CA ARG A 9 18.15 -11.84 10.82
C ARG A 9 18.57 -12.40 12.18
N ALA A 10 17.69 -13.10 12.87
CA ALA A 10 17.91 -13.66 14.20
C ALA A 10 17.30 -15.07 14.30
N PRO A 11 17.86 -16.07 13.58
CA PRO A 11 17.27 -17.40 13.49
C PRO A 11 17.19 -18.13 14.85
N GLN A 12 17.98 -17.72 15.84
CA GLN A 12 17.98 -18.28 17.20
C GLN A 12 16.99 -17.57 18.15
N THR A 13 16.00 -16.83 17.62
CA THR A 13 15.01 -16.12 18.44
C THR A 13 14.24 -17.10 19.34
N ARG A 14 14.16 -16.80 20.64
CA ARG A 14 13.31 -17.49 21.62
C ARG A 14 12.13 -16.60 21.98
N TYR A 15 10.93 -17.14 21.87
CA TYR A 15 9.70 -16.46 22.29
C TYR A 15 9.37 -16.90 23.71
N LEU A 16 9.35 -15.96 24.64
CA LEU A 16 8.92 -16.17 26.03
C LEU A 16 7.63 -15.37 26.26
N HIS A 17 6.66 -15.98 26.94
CA HIS A 17 5.40 -15.34 27.27
C HIS A 17 5.25 -15.27 28.78
N LEU A 18 4.92 -14.08 29.30
CA LEU A 18 4.68 -13.86 30.72
C LEU A 18 3.17 -13.73 30.93
N THR A 19 2.61 -14.58 31.77
CA THR A 19 1.16 -14.63 32.03
C THR A 19 0.81 -14.16 33.44
N GLN A 20 1.75 -14.20 34.40
CA GLN A 20 1.48 -13.85 35.80
C GLN A 20 1.42 -12.32 36.00
N PRO A 21 0.27 -11.76 36.40
CA PRO A 21 0.19 -10.35 36.78
C PRO A 21 0.96 -10.11 38.09
N ILE A 22 1.57 -8.92 38.22
CA ILE A 22 2.32 -8.54 39.44
C ILE A 22 1.56 -7.54 40.32
N ARG A 23 0.44 -6.98 39.83
CA ARG A 23 -0.33 -5.92 40.52
C ARG A 23 -1.68 -6.40 41.06
N TRP A 24 -2.22 -7.48 40.51
CA TRP A 24 -3.50 -8.08 40.89
C TRP A 24 -3.39 -9.61 40.84
N ALA A 25 -4.44 -10.30 41.31
CA ALA A 25 -4.50 -11.76 41.28
C ALA A 25 -4.68 -12.27 39.85
N ALA A 26 -4.23 -13.50 39.56
CA ALA A 26 -4.37 -14.08 38.21
C ALA A 26 -5.83 -14.16 37.73
N ASP A 27 -6.77 -14.36 38.66
CA ASP A 27 -8.21 -14.51 38.39
C ASP A 27 -9.01 -13.25 38.81
N ASP A 28 -8.43 -12.06 38.64
CA ASP A 28 -9.12 -10.80 38.98
C ASP A 28 -10.38 -10.60 38.10
N PRO A 29 -11.59 -10.56 38.69
CA PRO A 29 -12.83 -10.45 37.93
C PRO A 29 -13.00 -9.09 37.24
N VAL A 30 -12.37 -8.03 37.74
CA VAL A 30 -12.41 -6.71 37.10
C VAL A 30 -11.54 -6.71 35.86
N GLU A 31 -10.37 -7.35 35.89
CA GLU A 31 -9.52 -7.50 34.70
C GLU A 31 -10.24 -8.33 33.62
N ALA A 32 -10.86 -9.44 34.00
CA ALA A 32 -11.65 -10.26 33.07
C ALA A 32 -12.84 -9.48 32.46
N LEU A 33 -13.50 -8.63 33.25
CA LEU A 33 -14.56 -7.74 32.77
C LEU A 33 -14.01 -6.70 31.79
N MET A 34 -12.88 -6.07 32.10
CA MET A 34 -12.24 -5.08 31.23
C MET A 34 -11.79 -5.68 29.90
N ASP A 35 -11.20 -6.88 29.92
CA ASP A 35 -10.81 -7.62 28.72
C ASP A 35 -12.02 -7.89 27.80
N ARG A 36 -13.14 -8.35 28.37
CA ARG A 36 -14.41 -8.55 27.63
C ARG A 36 -14.98 -7.25 27.08
N LEU A 37 -15.13 -6.22 27.92
CA LEU A 37 -15.74 -4.94 27.53
C LEU A 37 -14.96 -4.23 26.41
N LEU A 38 -13.63 -4.37 26.42
CA LEU A 38 -12.75 -3.74 25.44
C LEU A 38 -12.30 -4.70 24.34
N MET A 39 -12.76 -5.96 24.37
CA MET A 39 -12.40 -7.03 23.45
C MET A 39 -10.88 -7.18 23.24
N LEU A 40 -10.09 -7.05 24.31
CA LEU A 40 -8.62 -7.02 24.21
C LEU A 40 -8.05 -8.38 23.77
N SER A 41 -8.74 -9.46 24.15
CA SER A 41 -8.41 -10.83 23.77
C SER A 41 -9.17 -11.35 22.55
N ALA A 42 -9.87 -10.49 21.79
CA ALA A 42 -10.64 -10.92 20.63
C ALA A 42 -9.78 -11.64 19.59
N ARG A 43 -10.26 -12.81 19.15
CA ARG A 43 -9.57 -13.65 18.17
C ARG A 43 -10.44 -13.80 16.92
N PRO A 44 -9.83 -13.94 15.74
CA PRO A 44 -10.59 -14.39 14.59
C PRO A 44 -11.16 -15.80 14.84
N ALA A 45 -12.14 -16.19 14.04
CA ALA A 45 -12.65 -17.56 14.05
C ALA A 45 -11.53 -18.59 13.81
N GLU A 46 -11.57 -19.71 14.52
CA GLU A 46 -10.71 -20.86 14.19
C GLU A 46 -11.23 -21.53 12.92
N VAL A 47 -10.52 -21.31 11.81
CA VAL A 47 -10.88 -21.90 10.52
C VAL A 47 -10.12 -23.22 10.33
N GLY A 48 -10.83 -24.33 10.18
CA GLY A 48 -10.23 -25.62 9.86
C GLY A 48 -9.60 -25.66 8.46
N HIS A 49 -8.58 -26.50 8.25
CA HIS A 49 -7.89 -26.64 6.95
C HIS A 49 -8.80 -27.07 5.80
N GLU A 50 -9.92 -27.73 6.10
CA GLU A 50 -10.89 -28.28 5.14
C GLU A 50 -11.94 -27.27 4.68
N ALA A 51 -12.08 -26.14 5.38
CA ALA A 51 -13.06 -25.09 5.08
C ALA A 51 -12.42 -23.95 4.27
N ARG A 52 -11.90 -24.25 3.07
CA ARG A 52 -11.38 -23.21 2.16
C ARG A 52 -12.55 -22.62 1.38
N PRO A 53 -13.02 -21.40 1.69
CA PRO A 53 -14.10 -20.79 0.93
C PRO A 53 -13.66 -20.57 -0.52
N ASN A 54 -14.51 -20.97 -1.47
CA ASN A 54 -14.33 -20.58 -2.85
C ASN A 54 -14.56 -19.05 -2.95
N PRO A 55 -13.60 -18.26 -3.46
CA PRO A 55 -13.78 -16.82 -3.68
C PRO A 55 -14.96 -16.46 -4.58
N GLY A 56 -15.54 -17.42 -5.31
CA GLY A 56 -16.76 -17.21 -6.11
C GLY A 56 -18.08 -17.48 -5.37
N GLU A 57 -18.07 -18.23 -4.27
CA GLU A 57 -19.31 -18.81 -3.68
C GLU A 57 -19.69 -18.20 -2.32
N GLY A 58 -18.79 -17.44 -1.70
CA GLY A 58 -19.06 -16.86 -0.40
C GLY A 58 -19.95 -15.62 -0.45
N MET A 59 -20.76 -15.46 0.60
CA MET A 59 -21.64 -14.31 0.76
C MET A 59 -20.90 -13.21 1.54
N VAL A 60 -20.73 -12.05 0.90
CA VAL A 60 -20.32 -10.82 1.58
C VAL A 60 -21.58 -10.10 2.04
N GLN A 61 -21.67 -9.85 3.34
CA GLN A 61 -22.78 -9.13 3.96
C GLN A 61 -22.29 -7.80 4.52
N VAL A 62 -23.10 -6.76 4.31
CA VAL A 62 -22.96 -5.49 5.05
C VAL A 62 -23.58 -5.71 6.42
N LEU A 63 -22.81 -5.49 7.47
CA LEU A 63 -23.27 -5.67 8.85
C LEU A 63 -23.97 -4.39 9.32
N SER A 64 -25.22 -4.51 9.79
CA SER A 64 -25.90 -3.41 10.44
C SER A 64 -25.38 -3.23 11.87
N PRO A 65 -25.36 -2.00 12.41
CA PRO A 65 -24.98 -1.78 13.81
C PRO A 65 -25.82 -2.55 14.83
N SER A 66 -27.08 -2.87 14.50
CA SER A 66 -27.96 -3.67 15.37
C SER A 66 -27.42 -5.08 15.63
N LEU A 67 -26.71 -5.67 14.66
CA LEU A 67 -26.14 -7.02 14.80
C LEU A 67 -25.08 -7.09 15.90
N TRP A 68 -24.43 -5.98 16.24
CA TRP A 68 -23.45 -5.94 17.33
C TRP A 68 -24.08 -6.22 18.69
N LEU A 69 -25.35 -5.88 18.86
CA LEU A 69 -26.10 -6.13 20.10
C LEU A 69 -26.72 -7.53 20.14
N GLU A 70 -26.91 -8.14 18.97
CA GLU A 70 -27.58 -9.44 18.81
C GLU A 70 -26.60 -10.62 18.78
N ASP A 71 -25.38 -10.41 18.28
CA ASP A 71 -24.38 -11.46 18.05
C ASP A 71 -22.98 -11.00 18.51
N GLU A 72 -22.70 -11.17 19.81
CA GLU A 72 -21.41 -10.83 20.43
C GLU A 72 -20.25 -11.62 19.79
N LEU A 73 -20.49 -12.87 19.37
CA LEU A 73 -19.49 -13.71 18.71
C LEU A 73 -19.12 -13.17 17.33
N LEU A 74 -20.10 -12.71 16.55
CA LEU A 74 -19.84 -12.05 15.26
C LEU A 74 -18.98 -10.79 15.46
N LEU A 75 -19.31 -9.95 16.45
CA LEU A 75 -18.54 -8.76 16.77
C LEU A 75 -17.09 -9.12 17.15
N GLU A 76 -16.91 -10.14 18.01
CA GLU A 76 -15.59 -10.62 18.40
C GLU A 76 -14.76 -11.10 17.20
N GLN A 77 -15.34 -11.90 16.30
CA GLN A 77 -14.64 -12.41 15.11
C GLN A 77 -14.26 -11.28 14.14
N VAL A 78 -15.17 -10.32 13.92
CA VAL A 78 -14.92 -9.12 13.11
C VAL A 78 -13.77 -8.31 13.72
N PHE A 79 -13.88 -7.99 15.00
CA PHE A 79 -12.90 -7.16 15.69
C PHE A 79 -11.53 -7.87 15.78
N GLY A 80 -11.51 -9.18 16.05
CA GLY A 80 -10.31 -10.01 16.06
C GLY A 80 -9.57 -9.98 14.72
N LEU A 81 -10.27 -10.04 13.58
CA LEU A 81 -9.64 -9.87 12.27
C LEU A 81 -9.09 -8.44 12.06
N LEU A 82 -9.82 -7.42 12.49
CA LEU A 82 -9.38 -6.01 12.38
C LEU A 82 -8.17 -5.69 13.27
N VAL A 83 -8.03 -6.37 14.41
CA VAL A 83 -6.87 -6.34 15.31
C VAL A 83 -5.67 -7.00 14.65
N LEU A 84 -5.84 -8.21 14.10
CA LEU A 84 -4.73 -8.95 13.46
C LEU A 84 -4.10 -8.22 12.28
N ALA A 85 -4.89 -7.48 11.52
CA ALA A 85 -4.42 -6.74 10.36
C ALA A 85 -3.67 -5.44 10.69
N HIS A 86 -3.58 -5.04 11.97
CA HIS A 86 -2.98 -3.77 12.35
C HIS A 86 -1.97 -3.89 13.49
N TYR A 87 -0.80 -3.27 13.31
CA TYR A 87 0.28 -3.26 14.31
C TYR A 87 -0.10 -2.49 15.60
N ARG A 88 -1.18 -1.69 15.56
CA ARG A 88 -1.65 -0.93 16.72
C ARG A 88 -3.17 -0.77 16.68
N THR A 89 -3.91 -1.59 17.40
CA THR A 89 -5.30 -1.32 17.76
C THR A 89 -5.34 -0.58 19.09
N ARG A 90 -6.28 0.35 19.22
CA ARG A 90 -6.58 1.02 20.49
C ARG A 90 -7.99 0.62 20.93
N PRO A 91 -8.31 0.62 22.23
CA PRO A 91 -9.69 0.40 22.69
C PRO A 91 -10.69 1.37 22.05
N SER A 92 -10.26 2.61 21.76
CA SER A 92 -11.06 3.60 21.02
C SER A 92 -11.46 3.14 19.61
N ASP A 93 -10.77 2.17 19.00
CA ASP A 93 -11.14 1.63 17.69
C ASP A 93 -12.44 0.81 17.80
N LEU A 94 -12.62 0.05 18.90
CA LEU A 94 -13.88 -0.67 19.17
C LEU A 94 -15.02 0.31 19.39
N GLN A 95 -14.80 1.34 20.21
CA GLN A 95 -15.81 2.39 20.42
C GLN A 95 -16.26 3.00 19.08
N ARG A 96 -15.31 3.38 18.22
CA ARG A 96 -15.65 3.93 16.91
C ARG A 96 -16.39 2.95 16.02
N LEU A 97 -16.04 1.66 16.05
CA LEU A 97 -16.75 0.62 15.30
C LEU A 97 -18.23 0.54 15.69
N LEU A 98 -18.55 0.79 16.96
CA LEU A 98 -19.90 0.73 17.51
C LEU A 98 -20.68 2.05 17.32
N ASP A 99 -20.02 3.20 17.47
CA ASP A 99 -20.67 4.51 17.57
C ASP A 99 -20.71 5.31 16.25
N ASP A 100 -19.73 5.10 15.35
CA ASP A 100 -19.52 5.96 14.17
C ASP A 100 -20.42 5.53 13.01
N SER A 101 -21.51 6.28 12.78
CA SER A 101 -22.46 6.04 11.68
C SER A 101 -21.85 6.25 10.28
N GLY A 102 -20.67 6.88 10.20
CA GLY A 102 -19.89 6.99 8.97
C GLY A 102 -19.09 5.73 8.63
N LEU A 103 -19.01 4.76 9.56
CA LEU A 103 -18.33 3.48 9.35
C LEU A 103 -19.30 2.39 8.91
N GLN A 104 -18.82 1.52 8.03
CA GLN A 104 -19.54 0.33 7.57
C GLN A 104 -18.62 -0.87 7.59
N VAL A 105 -19.16 -2.03 7.95
CA VAL A 105 -18.42 -3.29 7.95
C VAL A 105 -18.99 -4.22 6.88
N LEU A 106 -18.14 -4.65 5.97
CA LEU A 106 -18.43 -5.73 5.05
C LEU A 106 -17.71 -6.98 5.54
N ALA A 107 -18.45 -8.04 5.82
CA ALA A 107 -17.90 -9.30 6.30
C ALA A 107 -18.18 -10.42 5.30
N TRP A 108 -17.13 -11.17 4.97
CA TRP A 108 -17.24 -12.42 4.24
C TRP A 108 -17.46 -13.54 5.24
N ARG A 109 -18.60 -14.22 5.15
CA ARG A 109 -18.92 -15.35 6.02
C ARG A 109 -18.87 -16.68 5.26
N HIS A 110 -18.31 -17.68 5.90
CA HIS A 110 -18.29 -19.05 5.39
C HIS A 110 -18.65 -19.99 6.54
N GLN A 111 -19.71 -20.79 6.34
CA GLN A 111 -20.20 -21.73 7.37
C GLN A 111 -20.42 -21.06 8.75
N GLY A 112 -20.96 -19.85 8.75
CA GLY A 112 -21.23 -19.07 9.97
C GLY A 112 -20.05 -18.26 10.50
N GLN A 113 -18.81 -18.60 10.13
CA GLN A 113 -17.58 -17.93 10.58
C GLN A 113 -17.20 -16.74 9.69
N VAL A 114 -16.64 -15.68 10.29
CA VAL A 114 -16.05 -14.56 9.54
C VAL A 114 -14.64 -14.91 9.08
N VAL A 115 -14.42 -14.93 7.76
CA VAL A 115 -13.14 -15.31 7.15
C VAL A 115 -12.39 -14.12 6.54
N ALA A 116 -13.10 -13.03 6.24
CA ALA A 116 -12.52 -11.77 5.80
C ALA A 116 -13.44 -10.60 6.17
N VAL A 117 -12.86 -9.42 6.36
CA VAL A 117 -13.59 -8.20 6.74
C VAL A 117 -12.98 -6.97 6.09
N ALA A 118 -13.83 -6.03 5.68
CA ALA A 118 -13.44 -4.69 5.29
C ALA A 118 -14.19 -3.67 6.16
N LEU A 119 -13.43 -2.76 6.78
CA LEU A 119 -13.96 -1.58 7.46
C LEU A 119 -13.88 -0.40 6.50
N LEU A 120 -15.03 0.18 6.19
CA LEU A 120 -15.18 1.28 5.25
C LEU A 120 -15.58 2.56 5.99
N ALA A 121 -15.24 3.71 5.41
CA ALA A 121 -15.61 5.02 5.91
C ALA A 121 -16.05 5.92 4.76
N ARG A 122 -17.24 6.51 4.88
CA ARG A 122 -17.73 7.51 3.93
C ARG A 122 -17.07 8.85 4.19
N GLU A 123 -16.54 9.46 3.13
CA GLU A 123 -15.88 10.77 3.20
C GLU A 123 -16.33 11.68 2.04
N GLY A 124 -15.92 12.95 2.09
CA GLY A 124 -16.31 13.95 1.09
C GLY A 124 -17.65 14.62 1.41
N GLY A 125 -18.35 15.10 0.38
CA GLY A 125 -19.57 15.90 0.55
C GLY A 125 -19.32 17.23 1.27
N LEU A 126 -18.10 17.76 1.19
CA LEU A 126 -17.72 19.00 1.87
C LEU A 126 -18.31 20.22 1.16
N ASP A 127 -18.69 21.23 1.93
CA ASP A 127 -19.16 22.50 1.37
C ASP A 127 -18.02 23.36 0.75
N ASP A 128 -18.44 24.40 0.04
CA ASP A 128 -17.54 25.30 -0.71
C ASP A 128 -16.59 26.09 0.17
N GLU A 129 -17.03 26.47 1.36
CA GLU A 129 -16.19 27.21 2.29
C GLU A 129 -15.10 26.31 2.83
N LEU A 130 -15.47 25.09 3.24
CA LEU A 130 -14.58 24.10 3.81
C LEU A 130 -13.57 23.60 2.79
N THR A 131 -13.98 23.29 1.56
CA THR A 131 -13.06 22.90 0.48
C THR A 131 -12.02 23.97 0.18
N ARG A 132 -12.42 25.25 0.11
CA ARG A 132 -11.48 26.38 -0.05
C ARG A 132 -10.57 26.54 1.16
N ALA A 133 -11.10 26.42 2.37
CA ALA A 133 -10.30 26.53 3.60
C ALA A 133 -9.28 25.39 3.73
N VAL A 134 -9.63 24.18 3.27
CA VAL A 134 -8.70 23.05 3.13
C VAL A 134 -7.62 23.38 2.12
N ALA A 135 -7.95 23.86 0.93
CA ALA A 135 -6.95 24.24 -0.09
C ALA A 135 -5.96 25.32 0.39
N GLN A 136 -6.41 26.21 1.27
CA GLN A 136 -5.58 27.25 1.90
C GLN A 136 -4.78 26.75 3.11
N GLY A 137 -4.92 25.48 3.50
CA GLY A 137 -4.26 24.91 4.67
C GLY A 137 -4.81 25.38 6.02
N ARG A 138 -5.95 26.08 6.04
CA ARG A 138 -6.57 26.66 7.25
C ARG A 138 -7.40 25.66 8.05
N ARG A 139 -7.99 24.68 7.36
CA ARG A 139 -8.85 23.66 7.96
C ARG A 139 -8.42 22.26 7.54
N ARG A 140 -8.64 21.29 8.42
CA ARG A 140 -8.46 19.85 8.19
C ARG A 140 -9.63 19.13 8.85
N PRO A 141 -10.79 19.04 8.19
CA PRO A 141 -11.96 18.44 8.78
C PRO A 141 -11.67 16.96 9.12
N GLN A 142 -12.09 16.54 10.31
CA GLN A 142 -11.88 15.18 10.78
C GLN A 142 -12.75 14.21 9.98
N GLY A 143 -12.32 12.96 9.84
CA GLY A 143 -13.08 11.94 9.10
C GLY A 143 -12.98 12.02 7.57
N HIS A 144 -12.24 13.00 7.00
CA HIS A 144 -12.17 13.21 5.56
C HIS A 144 -10.74 13.08 5.00
N PHE A 145 -10.12 11.93 5.20
CA PHE A 145 -8.71 11.70 4.88
C PHE A 145 -8.37 11.81 3.38
N LEU A 146 -9.14 11.15 2.51
CA LEU A 146 -8.89 11.10 1.07
C LEU A 146 -9.09 12.47 0.40
N PRO A 147 -10.25 13.16 0.51
CA PRO A 147 -10.46 14.46 -0.15
C PRO A 147 -9.48 15.51 0.36
N VAL A 148 -9.22 15.56 1.68
CA VAL A 148 -8.24 16.49 2.26
C VAL A 148 -6.83 16.21 1.73
N GLY A 149 -6.45 14.93 1.63
CA GLY A 149 -5.17 14.52 1.06
C GLY A 149 -5.00 14.91 -0.41
N MET A 150 -6.04 14.73 -1.22
CA MET A 150 -6.01 15.12 -2.63
C MET A 150 -5.88 16.64 -2.82
N ILE A 151 -6.62 17.43 -2.06
CA ILE A 151 -6.59 18.90 -2.16
C ILE A 151 -5.25 19.45 -1.66
N LEU A 152 -4.81 19.05 -0.45
CA LEU A 152 -3.61 19.62 0.18
C LEU A 152 -2.30 19.15 -0.42
N HIS A 153 -2.25 17.91 -0.91
CA HIS A 153 -1.00 17.27 -1.30
C HIS A 153 -1.00 16.74 -2.73
N GLY A 154 -2.16 16.40 -3.27
CA GLY A 154 -2.30 15.91 -4.64
C GLY A 154 -2.37 17.04 -5.67
N GLY A 155 -2.78 18.26 -5.29
CA GLY A 155 -3.05 19.31 -6.27
C GLY A 155 -4.36 19.08 -7.04
N ALA A 156 -5.27 18.28 -6.47
CA ALA A 156 -6.64 18.20 -6.97
C ALA A 156 -7.37 19.55 -6.75
N PRO A 157 -8.31 19.93 -7.62
CA PRO A 157 -9.11 21.14 -7.43
C PRO A 157 -9.86 21.11 -6.09
N PRO A 158 -10.07 22.25 -5.42
CA PRO A 158 -10.84 22.29 -4.16
C PRO A 158 -12.23 21.64 -4.28
N ALA A 159 -12.89 21.80 -5.44
CA ALA A 159 -14.18 21.20 -5.74
C ALA A 159 -14.21 19.66 -5.62
N SER A 160 -13.06 18.99 -5.71
CA SER A 160 -12.97 17.54 -5.48
C SER A 160 -13.45 17.11 -4.09
N GLY A 161 -13.39 17.99 -3.09
CA GLY A 161 -13.90 17.68 -1.74
C GLY A 161 -15.42 17.57 -1.65
N ARG A 162 -16.17 18.05 -2.66
CA ARG A 162 -17.63 17.87 -2.74
C ARG A 162 -18.03 16.46 -3.15
N LEU A 163 -17.15 15.74 -3.85
CA LEU A 163 -17.41 14.38 -4.31
C LEU A 163 -17.56 13.42 -3.12
N HIS A 164 -18.16 12.26 -3.37
CA HIS A 164 -18.31 11.21 -2.36
C HIS A 164 -17.21 10.16 -2.48
N TYR A 165 -16.61 9.80 -1.35
CA TYR A 165 -15.52 8.83 -1.28
C TYR A 165 -15.92 7.70 -0.36
N GLU A 166 -15.54 6.48 -0.73
CA GLU A 166 -15.56 5.34 0.19
C GLU A 166 -14.11 4.94 0.48
N ARG A 167 -13.66 5.19 1.71
CA ARG A 167 -12.31 4.80 2.13
C ARG A 167 -12.34 3.42 2.76
N VAL A 168 -11.54 2.51 2.22
CA VAL A 168 -11.17 1.28 2.92
C VAL A 168 -10.21 1.64 4.06
N VAL A 169 -10.74 1.67 5.28
CA VAL A 169 -9.97 1.93 6.50
C VAL A 169 -9.06 0.74 6.80
N ARG A 170 -9.61 -0.47 6.72
CA ARG A 170 -8.90 -1.74 6.88
C ARG A 170 -9.54 -2.81 6.02
N ILE A 171 -8.73 -3.70 5.49
CA ILE A 171 -9.18 -4.95 4.86
C ILE A 171 -8.32 -6.08 5.41
N ALA A 172 -8.95 -7.13 5.89
CA ALA A 172 -8.31 -8.24 6.58
C ALA A 172 -8.86 -9.56 6.07
N VAL A 173 -7.97 -10.52 5.84
CA VAL A 173 -8.31 -11.91 5.51
C VAL A 173 -7.66 -12.79 6.56
N HIS A 174 -8.40 -13.82 7.00
CA HIS A 174 -7.91 -14.80 7.95
C HIS A 174 -6.50 -15.30 7.54
N PRO A 175 -5.50 -15.34 8.44
CA PRO A 175 -4.12 -15.66 8.09
C PRO A 175 -3.94 -16.96 7.31
N GLN A 176 -4.70 -18.01 7.66
CA GLN A 176 -4.65 -19.32 6.99
C GLN A 176 -5.28 -19.31 5.58
N LEU A 177 -6.05 -18.27 5.25
CA LEU A 177 -6.77 -18.13 3.98
C LEU A 177 -6.17 -17.04 3.07
N GLN A 178 -5.06 -16.41 3.49
CA GLN A 178 -4.35 -15.43 2.66
C GLN A 178 -3.76 -16.09 1.40
N ARG A 179 -3.55 -15.28 0.36
CA ARG A 179 -3.01 -15.70 -0.95
C ARG A 179 -3.87 -16.72 -1.72
N GLN A 180 -5.15 -16.82 -1.39
CA GLN A 180 -6.14 -17.66 -2.08
C GLN A 180 -7.18 -16.83 -2.86
N GLY A 181 -6.92 -15.54 -3.08
CA GLY A 181 -7.81 -14.64 -3.84
C GLY A 181 -8.97 -14.03 -3.05
N LEU A 182 -9.21 -14.43 -1.79
CA LEU A 182 -10.30 -13.89 -0.96
C LEU A 182 -10.22 -12.38 -0.73
N GLY A 183 -9.03 -11.84 -0.48
CA GLY A 183 -8.86 -10.39 -0.30
C GLY A 183 -9.25 -9.61 -1.56
N THR A 184 -8.92 -10.15 -2.72
CA THR A 184 -9.26 -9.58 -4.02
C THR A 184 -10.76 -9.66 -4.28
N ALA A 185 -11.37 -10.81 -3.99
CA ALA A 185 -12.81 -11.00 -4.10
C ALA A 185 -13.59 -10.04 -3.16
N LEU A 186 -13.13 -9.90 -1.91
CA LEU A 186 -13.70 -8.93 -0.96
C LEU A 186 -13.54 -7.49 -1.45
N LEU A 187 -12.37 -7.12 -1.98
CA LEU A 187 -12.13 -5.78 -2.51
C LEU A 187 -13.05 -5.45 -3.70
N ARG A 188 -13.33 -6.42 -4.58
CA ARG A 188 -14.34 -6.26 -5.65
C ARG A 188 -15.71 -5.95 -5.08
N ARG A 189 -16.15 -6.69 -4.05
CA ARG A 189 -17.43 -6.44 -3.38
C ARG A 189 -17.48 -5.07 -2.69
N VAL A 190 -16.36 -4.60 -2.14
CA VAL A 190 -16.24 -3.24 -1.61
C VAL A 190 -16.43 -2.19 -2.70
N VAL A 191 -15.82 -2.39 -3.88
CA VAL A 191 -15.99 -1.50 -5.03
C VAL A 191 -17.44 -1.49 -5.51
N ASP A 192 -18.06 -2.66 -5.66
CA ASP A 192 -19.47 -2.79 -6.07
C ASP A 192 -20.40 -2.08 -5.08
N HIS A 193 -20.17 -2.27 -3.78
CA HIS A 193 -20.91 -1.60 -2.71
C HIS A 193 -20.74 -0.08 -2.76
N ALA A 194 -19.53 0.41 -2.97
CA ALA A 194 -19.27 1.85 -3.10
C ALA A 194 -19.96 2.46 -4.33
N CYS A 195 -19.96 1.75 -5.47
CA CYS A 195 -20.71 2.15 -6.67
C CYS A 195 -22.21 2.27 -6.38
N GLN A 196 -22.80 1.26 -5.73
CA GLN A 196 -24.22 1.24 -5.36
C GLN A 196 -24.56 2.34 -4.33
N GLY A 197 -23.60 2.67 -3.46
CA GLY A 197 -23.70 3.75 -2.48
C GLY A 197 -23.50 5.16 -3.04
N GLY A 198 -23.27 5.31 -4.35
CA GLY A 198 -23.11 6.61 -5.00
C GLY A 198 -21.74 7.27 -4.78
N ALA A 199 -20.71 6.49 -4.43
CA ALA A 199 -19.35 7.04 -4.32
C ALA A 199 -18.77 7.36 -5.72
N ASP A 200 -18.07 8.49 -5.81
CA ASP A 200 -17.32 8.90 -7.00
C ASP A 200 -15.93 8.26 -7.06
N LEU A 201 -15.33 8.03 -5.90
CA LEU A 201 -14.03 7.37 -5.76
C LEU A 201 -14.02 6.38 -4.60
N VAL A 202 -13.20 5.34 -4.75
CA VAL A 202 -12.84 4.42 -3.68
C VAL A 202 -11.34 4.51 -3.43
N GLY A 203 -10.89 4.42 -2.17
CA GLY A 203 -9.48 4.58 -1.86
C GLY A 203 -9.03 3.98 -0.55
N ALA A 204 -7.71 4.01 -0.31
CA ALA A 204 -7.12 3.56 0.93
C ALA A 204 -5.83 4.33 1.24
N GLY A 205 -5.47 4.35 2.52
CA GLY A 205 -4.17 4.79 3.00
C GLY A 205 -3.53 3.70 3.87
N PHE A 206 -2.29 3.32 3.59
CA PHE A 206 -1.60 2.23 4.31
C PHE A 206 -0.07 2.33 4.21
N GLY A 207 0.64 1.61 5.09
CA GLY A 207 2.09 1.44 5.00
C GLY A 207 2.48 0.63 3.76
N ALA A 208 3.12 1.29 2.79
CA ALA A 208 3.39 0.76 1.47
C ALA A 208 4.41 -0.38 1.49
N THR A 209 4.06 -1.46 0.82
CA THR A 209 4.94 -2.57 0.45
C THR A 209 4.68 -2.91 -1.02
N PRO A 210 5.65 -3.47 -1.76
CA PRO A 210 5.43 -3.89 -3.14
C PRO A 210 4.20 -4.81 -3.27
N GLU A 211 4.04 -5.77 -2.37
CA GLU A 211 2.96 -6.76 -2.41
C GLU A 211 1.58 -6.11 -2.20
N LEU A 212 1.47 -5.15 -1.29
CA LEU A 212 0.21 -4.42 -1.10
C LEU A 212 -0.08 -3.53 -2.30
N LEU A 213 0.91 -2.82 -2.84
CA LEU A 213 0.71 -2.00 -4.03
C LEU A 213 0.22 -2.84 -5.22
N ASP A 214 0.77 -4.04 -5.40
CA ASP A 214 0.34 -4.97 -6.45
C ASP A 214 -1.08 -5.49 -6.21
N PHE A 215 -1.43 -5.82 -4.96
CA PHE A 215 -2.80 -6.22 -4.57
C PHE A 215 -3.85 -5.18 -4.98
N TRP A 216 -3.62 -3.91 -4.65
CA TRP A 216 -4.55 -2.83 -4.98
C TRP A 216 -4.55 -2.51 -6.48
N ARG A 217 -3.38 -2.49 -7.12
CA ARG A 217 -3.27 -2.21 -8.56
C ARG A 217 -3.97 -3.25 -9.41
N GLY A 218 -3.94 -4.52 -8.99
CA GLY A 218 -4.68 -5.60 -9.65
C GLY A 218 -6.18 -5.35 -9.76
N GLU A 219 -6.73 -4.50 -8.89
CA GLU A 219 -8.14 -4.10 -8.88
C GLU A 219 -8.36 -2.64 -9.35
N GLY A 220 -7.42 -2.10 -10.12
CA GLY A 220 -7.57 -0.82 -10.82
C GLY A 220 -7.32 0.42 -9.96
N PHE A 221 -6.68 0.28 -8.81
CA PHE A 221 -6.27 1.42 -7.99
C PHE A 221 -4.92 1.97 -8.43
N GLU A 222 -4.76 3.29 -8.36
CA GLU A 222 -3.51 3.96 -8.66
C GLU A 222 -3.00 4.78 -7.47
N VAL A 223 -1.68 4.80 -7.30
CA VAL A 223 -1.03 5.60 -6.27
C VAL A 223 -1.10 7.07 -6.65
N THR A 224 -1.67 7.87 -5.75
CA THR A 224 -1.78 9.33 -5.88
C THR A 224 -0.90 10.08 -4.90
N ARG A 225 -0.36 9.40 -3.87
CA ARG A 225 0.55 10.01 -2.90
C ARG A 225 1.42 8.99 -2.19
N ILE A 226 2.62 9.42 -1.81
CA ILE A 226 3.51 8.75 -0.88
C ILE A 226 3.99 9.74 0.21
N GLY A 227 4.06 9.28 1.45
CA GLY A 227 4.60 10.03 2.57
C GLY A 227 6.12 10.20 2.41
N VAL A 228 6.62 11.41 2.70
CA VAL A 228 8.06 11.75 2.55
C VAL A 228 8.94 11.32 3.72
N LYS A 229 8.33 10.90 4.83
CA LYS A 229 9.01 10.36 6.00
C LYS A 229 8.44 8.99 6.33
N PRO A 230 9.28 8.04 6.76
CA PRO A 230 8.78 6.79 7.30
C PRO A 230 7.98 7.06 8.57
N GLU A 231 6.91 6.29 8.78
CA GLU A 231 6.13 6.37 10.00
C GLU A 231 6.96 5.86 11.19
N VAL A 232 6.91 6.58 12.31
CA VAL A 232 7.69 6.24 13.51
C VAL A 232 7.34 4.85 14.04
N SER A 233 6.08 4.43 13.91
CA SER A 233 5.59 3.15 14.44
C SER A 233 5.96 1.94 13.59
N SER A 234 5.96 2.06 12.26
CA SER A 234 6.15 0.93 11.34
C SER A 234 7.51 0.95 10.64
N GLY A 235 8.18 2.10 10.60
CA GLY A 235 9.36 2.34 9.76
C GLY A 235 9.08 2.34 8.26
N GLY A 236 7.83 2.11 7.83
CA GLY A 236 7.41 2.08 6.42
C GLY A 236 6.90 3.45 5.94
N TRP A 237 6.72 3.59 4.62
CA TRP A 237 6.18 4.81 4.02
C TRP A 237 4.68 4.69 3.79
N GLY A 238 3.88 5.62 4.32
CA GLY A 238 2.44 5.64 4.04
C GLY A 238 2.14 6.03 2.59
N ALA A 239 1.41 5.20 1.86
CA ALA A 239 0.89 5.50 0.52
C ALA A 239 -0.61 5.78 0.56
N THR A 240 -1.10 6.56 -0.40
CA THR A 240 -2.53 6.73 -0.68
C THR A 240 -2.78 6.34 -2.12
N LEU A 241 -3.85 5.57 -2.33
CA LEU A 241 -4.31 5.16 -3.65
C LEU A 241 -5.81 5.35 -3.79
N LEU A 242 -6.22 5.51 -5.05
CA LEU A 242 -7.58 5.81 -5.44
C LEU A 242 -7.95 5.02 -6.69
N ARG A 243 -9.22 4.69 -6.81
CA ARG A 243 -9.87 4.19 -8.02
C ARG A 243 -11.10 5.05 -8.28
N PRO A 244 -11.20 5.70 -9.46
CA PRO A 244 -12.40 6.45 -9.81
C PRO A 244 -13.53 5.48 -10.20
N LEU A 245 -14.74 5.77 -9.75
CA LEU A 245 -15.96 5.02 -10.06
C LEU A 245 -16.84 5.77 -11.07
N THR A 246 -16.79 7.11 -11.03
CA THR A 246 -17.52 8.01 -11.93
C THR A 246 -16.57 8.84 -12.79
N GLN A 247 -17.11 9.50 -13.82
CA GLN A 247 -16.36 10.45 -14.64
C GLN A 247 -15.87 11.65 -13.80
N ALA A 248 -16.71 12.17 -12.91
CA ALA A 248 -16.34 13.25 -11.99
C ALA A 248 -15.18 12.81 -11.06
N GLY A 249 -15.22 11.57 -10.55
CA GLY A 249 -14.13 11.00 -9.78
C GLY A 249 -12.81 10.91 -10.56
N ARG A 250 -12.88 10.52 -11.84
CA ARG A 250 -11.70 10.46 -12.72
C ARG A 250 -11.09 11.84 -12.95
N GLU A 251 -11.92 12.83 -13.26
CA GLU A 251 -11.49 14.22 -13.48
C GLU A 251 -10.87 14.84 -12.22
N ALA A 252 -11.40 14.52 -11.04
CA ALA A 252 -10.83 14.96 -9.78
C ALA A 252 -9.51 14.27 -9.43
N MET A 253 -9.36 12.99 -9.77
CA MET A 253 -8.17 12.18 -9.48
C MET A 253 -6.99 12.50 -10.41
N GLU A 254 -7.26 12.80 -11.68
CA GLU A 254 -6.23 12.96 -12.71
C GLU A 254 -5.15 14.01 -12.34
N PRO A 255 -5.49 15.22 -11.85
CA PRO A 255 -4.48 16.18 -11.39
C PRO A 255 -3.61 15.64 -10.26
N ALA A 256 -4.18 14.86 -9.33
CA ALA A 256 -3.45 14.25 -8.22
C ALA A 256 -2.48 13.17 -8.70
N ARG A 257 -2.93 12.32 -9.63
CA ARG A 257 -2.10 11.29 -10.26
C ARG A 257 -0.95 11.91 -11.05
N SER A 258 -1.26 12.88 -11.90
CA SER A 258 -0.29 13.64 -12.70
C SER A 258 0.73 14.37 -11.83
N HIS A 259 0.30 14.98 -10.72
CA HIS A 259 1.21 15.63 -9.76
C HIS A 259 2.20 14.62 -9.15
N PHE A 260 1.70 13.46 -8.70
CA PHE A 260 2.52 12.42 -8.11
C PHE A 260 3.52 11.83 -9.11
N VAL A 261 3.08 11.47 -10.31
CA VAL A 261 3.95 10.90 -11.37
C VAL A 261 5.08 11.87 -11.70
N ARG A 262 4.75 13.16 -11.91
CA ARG A 262 5.73 14.19 -12.21
C ARG A 262 6.72 14.41 -11.06
N GLY A 263 6.26 14.34 -9.82
CA GLY A 263 7.07 14.57 -8.63
C GLY A 263 7.95 13.37 -8.21
N LEU A 264 7.54 12.14 -8.55
CA LEU A 264 8.15 10.90 -8.06
C LEU A 264 9.67 10.83 -8.26
N PRO A 265 10.25 11.15 -9.44
CA PRO A 265 11.71 11.13 -9.62
C PRO A 265 12.44 12.07 -8.65
N ARG A 266 11.87 13.26 -8.38
CA ARG A 266 12.45 14.22 -7.45
C ARG A 266 12.32 13.75 -6.00
N LEU A 267 11.23 13.08 -5.66
CA LEU A 267 11.03 12.48 -4.34
C LEU A 267 12.05 11.36 -4.10
N LEU A 268 12.24 10.46 -5.08
CA LEU A 268 13.21 9.37 -5.03
C LEU A 268 14.66 9.87 -4.93
N ALA A 269 15.01 10.92 -5.66
CA ALA A 269 16.33 11.55 -5.55
C ALA A 269 16.52 12.33 -4.24
N GLY A 270 15.45 12.73 -3.57
CA GLY A 270 15.50 13.56 -2.36
C GLY A 270 15.05 12.81 -1.10
N PRO A 271 13.88 13.15 -0.53
CA PRO A 271 13.43 12.63 0.75
C PRO A 271 13.23 11.10 0.78
N LEU A 272 12.99 10.46 -0.36
CA LEU A 272 12.81 9.01 -0.48
C LEU A 272 14.07 8.29 -0.94
N ARG A 273 15.24 8.93 -0.90
CA ARG A 273 16.53 8.34 -1.32
C ARG A 273 16.86 7.05 -0.60
N SER A 274 16.50 6.95 0.68
CA SER A 274 16.72 5.77 1.52
C SER A 274 15.66 4.67 1.33
N MET A 275 14.68 4.88 0.45
CA MET A 275 13.63 3.91 0.18
C MET A 275 14.17 2.58 -0.34
N ASP A 276 13.52 1.47 0.01
CA ASP A 276 13.80 0.18 -0.61
C ASP A 276 13.59 0.26 -2.13
N ALA A 277 14.51 -0.31 -2.90
CA ALA A 277 14.49 -0.18 -4.36
C ALA A 277 13.31 -0.94 -5.02
N ASP A 278 12.80 -2.02 -4.41
CA ASP A 278 11.62 -2.70 -4.95
C ASP A 278 10.36 -1.86 -4.74
N LEU A 279 10.26 -1.20 -3.59
CA LEU A 279 9.17 -0.27 -3.33
C LEU A 279 9.22 0.93 -4.28
N ALA A 280 10.41 1.48 -4.52
CA ALA A 280 10.58 2.55 -5.50
C ALA A 280 10.11 2.15 -6.91
N LEU A 281 10.42 0.92 -7.34
CA LEU A 281 9.92 0.37 -8.61
C LEU A 281 8.40 0.21 -8.60
N ALA A 282 7.82 -0.34 -7.53
CA ALA A 282 6.39 -0.55 -7.42
C ALA A 282 5.58 0.77 -7.43
N LEU A 283 6.13 1.86 -6.90
CA LEU A 283 5.48 3.17 -6.86
C LEU A 283 5.31 3.81 -8.24
N GLY A 284 6.25 3.57 -9.15
CA GLY A 284 6.23 4.22 -10.45
C GLY A 284 5.48 3.44 -11.54
N ALA A 285 4.99 2.24 -11.21
CA ALA A 285 4.13 1.46 -12.09
C ALA A 285 2.93 2.29 -12.58
N GLY A 286 2.61 2.19 -13.87
CA GLY A 286 1.54 2.95 -14.51
C GLY A 286 1.83 4.45 -14.67
N SER A 287 3.09 4.90 -14.50
CA SER A 287 3.45 6.32 -14.74
C SER A 287 3.38 6.75 -16.22
N GLY A 288 3.25 5.79 -17.15
CA GLY A 288 3.12 6.09 -18.57
C GLY A 288 4.40 6.58 -19.25
N ALA A 289 5.58 6.42 -18.63
CA ALA A 289 6.83 6.85 -19.24
C ALA A 289 7.08 6.11 -20.58
N PRO A 290 7.41 6.84 -21.65
CA PRO A 290 7.63 6.25 -22.97
C PRO A 290 8.92 5.40 -23.01
N PRO A 291 9.06 4.48 -23.97
CA PRO A 291 10.33 3.79 -24.22
C PRO A 291 11.44 4.77 -24.61
N PRO A 292 12.72 4.37 -24.43
CA PRO A 292 13.83 5.07 -25.07
C PRO A 292 13.59 5.22 -26.56
N GLU A 293 13.94 6.37 -27.11
CA GLU A 293 13.76 6.62 -28.53
C GLU A 293 14.76 5.80 -29.36
N PRO A 294 14.50 5.53 -30.66
CA PRO A 294 15.44 4.80 -31.51
C PRO A 294 16.86 5.39 -31.53
N ARG A 295 16.99 6.72 -31.36
CA ARG A 295 18.29 7.41 -31.28
C ARG A 295 19.07 7.12 -29.99
N ASP A 296 18.39 6.71 -28.92
CA ASP A 296 18.99 6.42 -27.61
C ASP A 296 19.59 5.00 -27.58
N ILE A 297 19.07 4.09 -28.40
CA ILE A 297 19.43 2.67 -28.41
C ILE A 297 20.93 2.45 -28.68
N PRO A 298 21.56 3.06 -29.71
CA PRO A 298 23.01 2.88 -29.96
C PRO A 298 23.88 3.32 -28.78
N ALA A 299 23.48 4.36 -28.05
CA ALA A 299 24.20 4.83 -26.87
C ALA A 299 24.10 3.82 -25.71
N LEU A 300 22.92 3.26 -25.48
CA LEU A 300 22.66 2.23 -24.47
C LEU A 300 23.43 0.95 -24.79
N GLU A 301 23.47 0.52 -26.05
CA GLU A 301 24.28 -0.62 -26.48
C GLU A 301 25.78 -0.38 -26.32
N ALA A 302 26.26 0.80 -26.72
CA ALA A 302 27.67 1.18 -26.54
C ALA A 302 28.04 1.23 -25.05
N PHE A 303 27.12 1.65 -24.18
CA PHE A 303 27.28 1.52 -22.74
C PHE A 303 27.30 0.04 -22.31
N ALA A 304 26.39 -0.82 -22.74
CA ALA A 304 26.45 -2.24 -22.39
C ALA A 304 27.81 -2.89 -22.79
N ARG A 305 28.36 -2.53 -23.96
CA ARG A 305 29.61 -3.07 -24.54
C ARG A 305 30.90 -2.39 -24.07
N TRP A 306 30.88 -1.60 -22.99
CA TRP A 306 32.06 -0.87 -22.47
C TRP A 306 32.65 0.21 -23.41
N GLN A 307 31.94 0.62 -24.45
CA GLN A 307 32.41 1.58 -25.46
C GLN A 307 32.13 3.04 -25.07
N ARG A 308 31.19 3.29 -24.15
CA ARG A 308 30.90 4.63 -23.60
C ARG A 308 30.94 4.65 -22.07
N PRO A 309 31.43 5.74 -21.44
CA PRO A 309 31.39 5.92 -19.99
C PRO A 309 29.96 6.23 -19.51
N PHE A 310 29.71 6.00 -18.21
CA PHE A 310 28.39 6.18 -17.59
C PHE A 310 27.86 7.62 -17.76
N GLU A 311 28.71 8.62 -17.50
CA GLU A 311 28.35 10.03 -17.52
C GLU A 311 27.90 10.50 -18.91
N ALA A 312 28.43 9.89 -19.97
CA ALA A 312 28.10 10.22 -21.34
C ALA A 312 26.76 9.61 -21.82
N CYS A 313 26.14 8.73 -21.02
CA CYS A 313 24.89 8.03 -21.35
C CYS A 313 23.77 8.33 -20.34
N LEU A 314 23.91 9.35 -19.50
CA LEU A 314 22.95 9.67 -18.45
C LEU A 314 21.53 9.94 -18.98
N PRO A 315 21.32 10.72 -20.07
CA PRO A 315 19.98 10.93 -20.63
C PRO A 315 19.31 9.62 -21.07
N GLU A 316 20.04 8.76 -21.76
CA GLU A 316 19.52 7.51 -22.30
C GLU A 316 19.25 6.49 -21.19
N LEU A 317 20.13 6.45 -20.17
CA LEU A 317 19.93 5.63 -18.96
C LEU A 317 18.73 6.12 -18.13
N ASP A 318 18.50 7.43 -18.05
CA ASP A 318 17.32 8.01 -17.39
C ASP A 318 16.03 7.63 -18.14
N ALA A 319 16.03 7.71 -19.48
CA ALA A 319 14.91 7.25 -20.31
C ALA A 319 14.62 5.76 -20.08
N LEU A 320 15.65 4.91 -20.08
CA LEU A 320 15.54 3.48 -19.81
C LEU A 320 14.91 3.18 -18.45
N ILE A 321 15.41 3.80 -17.38
CA ILE A 321 14.92 3.50 -16.03
C ILE A 321 13.51 4.04 -15.82
N ARG A 322 13.14 5.20 -16.41
CA ARG A 322 11.76 5.70 -16.36
C ARG A 322 10.80 4.77 -17.09
N TRP A 323 11.20 4.28 -18.27
CA TRP A 323 10.44 3.30 -19.01
C TRP A 323 10.25 1.98 -18.22
N GLY A 324 11.31 1.51 -17.56
CA GLY A 324 11.23 0.33 -16.69
C GLY A 324 10.44 0.57 -15.40
N LEU A 325 10.45 1.79 -14.87
CA LEU A 325 9.66 2.21 -13.71
C LEU A 325 8.15 2.23 -14.04
N ALA A 326 7.79 2.67 -15.25
CA ALA A 326 6.40 2.70 -15.72
C ALA A 326 5.76 1.31 -15.80
N ASP A 327 6.55 0.27 -15.99
CA ASP A 327 6.11 -1.11 -15.99
C ASP A 327 7.23 -2.02 -15.43
N PRO A 328 7.17 -2.34 -14.13
CA PRO A 328 8.19 -3.17 -13.47
C PRO A 328 8.40 -4.56 -14.12
N ALA A 329 7.43 -5.07 -14.89
CA ALA A 329 7.57 -6.34 -15.60
C ALA A 329 8.67 -6.28 -16.69
N ARG A 330 9.01 -5.08 -17.17
CA ARG A 330 10.11 -4.84 -18.12
C ARG A 330 11.47 -5.13 -17.49
N LEU A 331 11.61 -4.91 -16.19
CA LEU A 331 12.83 -5.16 -15.44
C LEU A 331 12.80 -6.51 -14.71
N ALA A 332 11.65 -7.18 -14.60
CA ALA A 332 11.49 -8.40 -13.80
C ALA A 332 12.42 -9.56 -14.19
N GLY A 333 12.87 -9.62 -15.44
CA GLY A 333 13.84 -10.63 -15.91
C GLY A 333 15.28 -10.39 -15.43
N LEU A 334 15.58 -9.22 -14.89
CA LEU A 334 16.90 -8.87 -14.40
C LEU A 334 17.11 -9.36 -12.96
N PRO A 335 18.32 -9.88 -12.64
CA PRO A 335 18.78 -10.08 -11.27
C PRO A 335 18.48 -8.90 -10.35
N ARG A 336 18.14 -9.19 -9.09
CA ARG A 336 17.81 -8.16 -8.08
C ARG A 336 18.89 -7.08 -7.99
N ALA A 337 20.16 -7.47 -7.95
CA ALA A 337 21.28 -6.54 -7.84
C ALA A 337 21.35 -5.54 -9.01
N GLN A 338 21.02 -5.99 -10.22
CA GLN A 338 21.03 -5.16 -11.43
C GLN A 338 19.85 -4.16 -11.42
N ARG A 339 18.64 -4.62 -11.07
CA ARG A 339 17.49 -3.72 -10.86
C ARG A 339 17.76 -2.67 -9.79
N HIS A 340 18.33 -3.11 -8.67
CA HIS A 340 18.66 -2.24 -7.55
C HIS A 340 19.74 -1.22 -7.94
N ALA A 341 20.74 -1.62 -8.72
CA ALA A 341 21.75 -0.69 -9.23
C ALA A 341 21.13 0.43 -10.08
N LEU A 342 20.21 0.10 -11.01
CA LEU A 342 19.51 1.09 -11.83
C LEU A 342 18.75 2.10 -10.96
N VAL A 343 17.94 1.62 -10.02
CA VAL A 343 17.14 2.46 -9.13
C VAL A 343 18.02 3.33 -8.24
N MET A 344 19.01 2.73 -7.57
CA MET A 344 19.85 3.43 -6.60
C MET A 344 20.72 4.50 -7.25
N CYS A 345 21.27 4.22 -8.44
CA CYS A 345 22.15 5.17 -9.13
C CYS A 345 21.37 6.25 -9.87
N LEU A 346 20.32 5.89 -10.62
CA LEU A 346 19.66 6.80 -11.55
C LEU A 346 18.47 7.53 -10.91
N LEU A 347 17.64 6.83 -10.14
CA LEU A 347 16.46 7.44 -9.50
C LEU A 347 16.75 8.02 -8.13
N GLN A 348 17.47 7.27 -7.28
CA GLN A 348 17.76 7.70 -5.90
C GLN A 348 19.05 8.52 -5.78
N GLN A 349 19.88 8.53 -6.82
CA GLN A 349 21.15 9.25 -6.87
C GLN A 349 22.06 8.95 -5.68
N ARG A 350 22.06 7.71 -5.18
CA ARG A 350 22.94 7.26 -4.10
C ARG A 350 24.40 7.31 -4.55
N SER A 351 25.30 7.56 -3.61
CA SER A 351 26.73 7.53 -3.90
C SER A 351 27.17 6.13 -4.32
N TRP A 352 28.28 6.05 -5.06
CA TRP A 352 28.83 4.76 -5.49
C TRP A 352 29.14 3.84 -4.31
N GLU A 353 29.63 4.39 -3.20
CA GLU A 353 29.96 3.65 -1.98
C GLU A 353 28.71 3.11 -1.30
N ALA A 354 27.66 3.94 -1.19
CA ALA A 354 26.39 3.52 -0.60
C ALA A 354 25.71 2.43 -1.44
N THR A 355 25.71 2.59 -2.76
CA THR A 355 25.18 1.58 -3.68
C THR A 355 26.00 0.30 -3.64
N ALA A 356 27.32 0.38 -3.69
CA ALA A 356 28.20 -0.79 -3.62
C ALA A 356 27.96 -1.60 -2.34
N ARG A 357 27.85 -0.92 -1.19
CA ARG A 357 27.51 -1.54 0.10
C ARG A 357 26.14 -2.21 0.09
N ALA A 358 25.13 -1.54 -0.44
CA ALA A 358 23.76 -2.08 -0.51
C ALA A 358 23.66 -3.31 -1.43
N LEU A 359 24.45 -3.35 -2.49
CA LEU A 359 24.50 -4.46 -3.45
C LEU A 359 25.45 -5.60 -3.02
N GLY A 360 26.29 -5.41 -2.00
CA GLY A 360 27.31 -6.39 -1.60
C GLY A 360 28.46 -6.52 -2.60
N VAL A 361 28.79 -5.44 -3.33
CA VAL A 361 29.86 -5.41 -4.33
C VAL A 361 30.96 -4.41 -3.97
N SER A 362 32.14 -4.56 -4.55
CA SER A 362 33.31 -3.73 -4.22
C SER A 362 33.47 -2.53 -5.16
N GLY A 363 33.12 -1.34 -4.65
CA GLY A 363 33.43 -0.04 -5.27
C GLY A 363 32.72 0.29 -6.59
N ARG A 364 33.03 1.47 -7.14
CA ARG A 364 32.38 2.04 -8.33
C ARG A 364 32.43 1.14 -9.57
N LYS A 365 33.59 0.51 -9.85
CA LYS A 365 33.75 -0.36 -11.03
C LYS A 365 32.75 -1.51 -11.04
N SER A 366 32.51 -2.14 -9.89
CA SER A 366 31.56 -3.24 -9.77
C SER A 366 30.10 -2.77 -9.93
N VAL A 367 29.76 -1.59 -9.41
CA VAL A 367 28.43 -1.00 -9.61
C VAL A 367 28.19 -0.68 -11.09
N ILE A 368 29.18 -0.07 -11.77
CA ILE A 368 29.09 0.20 -13.21
C ILE A 368 28.92 -1.09 -14.00
N ARG A 369 29.63 -2.17 -13.64
CA ARG A 369 29.44 -3.49 -14.27
C ARG A 369 27.98 -3.96 -14.11
N CYS A 370 27.41 -3.89 -12.91
CA CYS A 370 26.00 -4.25 -12.69
C CYS A 370 25.05 -3.41 -13.55
N LEU A 371 25.30 -2.10 -13.71
CA LEU A 371 24.51 -1.24 -14.58
C LEU A 371 24.61 -1.67 -16.05
N ARG A 372 25.82 -1.96 -16.55
CA ARG A 372 26.02 -2.40 -17.94
C ARG A 372 25.33 -3.73 -18.21
N GLU A 373 25.47 -4.71 -17.32
CA GLU A 373 24.77 -6.00 -17.42
C GLU A 373 23.24 -5.82 -17.39
N ALA A 374 22.74 -4.86 -16.60
CA ALA A 374 21.31 -4.53 -16.58
C ALA A 374 20.84 -4.01 -17.94
N VAL A 375 21.58 -3.07 -18.53
CA VAL A 375 21.27 -2.51 -19.86
C VAL A 375 21.37 -3.58 -20.94
N GLU A 376 22.38 -4.44 -20.89
CA GLU A 376 22.53 -5.57 -21.82
C GLU A 376 21.33 -6.53 -21.73
N GLY A 377 20.87 -6.85 -20.51
CA GLY A 377 19.71 -7.71 -20.29
C GLY A 377 18.42 -7.12 -20.84
N VAL A 378 18.23 -5.80 -20.72
CA VAL A 378 17.08 -5.11 -21.33
C VAL A 378 17.21 -5.09 -22.86
N ALA A 379 18.39 -4.76 -23.38
CA ALA A 379 18.64 -4.71 -24.83
C ALA A 379 18.35 -6.05 -25.51
N LYS A 380 18.84 -7.17 -24.95
CA LYS A 380 18.57 -8.52 -25.46
C LYS A 380 17.09 -8.87 -25.53
N ARG A 381 16.27 -8.32 -24.63
CA ARG A 381 14.86 -8.67 -24.52
C ARG A 381 13.94 -7.80 -25.38
N PHE A 382 14.36 -6.58 -25.71
CA PHE A 382 13.48 -5.59 -26.33
C PHE A 382 14.04 -4.92 -27.59
N TRP A 383 15.35 -4.98 -27.83
CA TRP A 383 16.00 -4.27 -28.95
C TRP A 383 16.86 -5.19 -29.83
N ALA A 384 17.19 -6.39 -29.37
CA ALA A 384 17.80 -7.41 -30.23
C ALA A 384 16.76 -7.85 -31.28
N ALA A 385 17.06 -7.57 -32.54
CA ALA A 385 16.38 -8.12 -33.70
C ALA A 385 16.79 -9.57 -33.94
#